data_AF-A0A1T4NC46-F1
#
_entry.id   AF-A0A1T4NC46-F1
#
_cell.length_a   1.000
_cell.length_b   1.000
_cell.length_c   1.000
_cell.angle_alpha   90.00
_cell.angle_beta   90.00
_cell.angle_gamma   90.00
#
_symmetry.space_group_name_H-M   'P 1'
#
loop_
_entity.id
_entity.type
_entity.pdbx_description
1 polymer ?
#
loop_
_entity_poly.entity_id
_entity_poly.type
_entity_poly.pdbx_seq_one_letter_code
_entity_poly.pdbx_strand_id
1 'polypeptide(L)'
;MNDRAISVDESIFDVCTSHPEVVDIMAGLGFNEITRPGRLATVGRFMTLAKGCRHKGITLDAVVDALMQSGFEVEGRGVRGAGVVASACEGKPRGRSVAKSPEERMRLLQDLLERLGSGEVVEDVQEDFRRNFKDVSGGEIAAAEQALIRGGVPVREVQRLV
;
A
#
# COMPACT_ATOMS: atom_id res chain seq x y z
N MET A 1 34.02 -6.65 -4.48
CA MET A 1 33.49 -5.46 -3.79
C MET A 1 32.04 -5.34 -4.21
N ASN A 2 31.10 -5.24 -3.25
CA ASN A 2 29.69 -5.02 -3.60
C ASN A 2 29.46 -3.51 -3.66
N ASP A 3 29.81 -2.88 -4.78
CA ASP A 3 29.69 -1.43 -4.98
C ASP A 3 28.22 -0.94 -5.10
N ARG A 4 27.25 -1.79 -4.79
CA ARG A 4 25.80 -1.52 -4.89
C ARG A 4 24.97 -2.14 -3.76
N ALA A 5 25.61 -2.57 -2.68
CA ALA A 5 24.89 -3.02 -1.49
C ALA A 5 24.47 -1.82 -0.64
N ILE A 6 23.20 -1.73 -0.28
CA ILE A 6 22.64 -0.65 0.53
C ILE A 6 22.06 -1.25 1.80
N SER A 7 22.50 -0.80 2.97
CA SER A 7 21.88 -1.24 4.22
C SER A 7 20.76 -0.30 4.63
N VAL A 8 19.59 -0.82 5.03
CA VAL A 8 18.48 0.02 5.51
C VAL A 8 18.71 0.60 6.91
N ASP A 9 19.71 0.05 7.61
CA ASP A 9 20.22 0.53 8.89
C ASP A 9 21.21 1.70 8.72
N GLU A 10 21.72 1.93 7.50
CA GLU A 10 22.56 3.09 7.20
C GLU A 10 21.75 4.38 7.12
N SER A 11 22.44 5.49 7.34
CA SER A 11 21.83 6.82 7.27
C SER A 11 21.52 7.16 5.81
N ILE A 12 20.37 7.81 5.57
CA ILE A 12 19.98 8.23 4.22
C ILE A 12 21.06 9.13 3.61
N PHE A 13 21.72 9.95 4.45
CA PHE A 13 22.83 10.79 4.03
C PHE A 13 24.00 9.98 3.47
N ASP A 14 24.42 8.91 4.15
CA ASP A 14 25.57 8.09 3.73
C ASP A 14 25.26 7.37 2.42
N VAL A 15 24.07 6.77 2.32
CA VAL A 15 23.59 6.10 1.11
C VAL A 15 23.52 7.06 -0.07
N CYS A 16 22.97 8.26 0.12
CA CYS A 16 22.88 9.27 -0.95
C CYS A 16 24.23 9.89 -1.32
N THR A 17 25.17 9.92 -0.38
CA THR A 17 26.54 10.43 -0.62
C THR A 17 27.36 9.41 -1.40
N SER A 18 27.21 8.12 -1.08
CA SER A 18 27.85 7.00 -1.76
C SER A 18 27.21 6.70 -3.12
N HIS A 19 25.88 6.86 -3.21
CA HIS A 19 25.08 6.57 -4.41
C HIS A 19 24.13 7.75 -4.71
N PRO A 20 24.55 8.76 -5.47
CA PRO A 20 23.70 9.92 -5.79
C PRO A 20 22.45 9.52 -6.59
N GLU A 21 22.51 8.43 -7.35
CA GLU A 21 21.40 7.82 -8.09
C GLU A 21 20.25 7.34 -7.17
N VAL A 22 20.54 7.01 -5.90
CA VAL A 22 19.51 6.70 -4.90
C VAL A 22 18.66 7.91 -4.58
N VAL A 23 19.20 9.13 -4.71
CA VAL A 23 18.46 10.37 -4.44
C VAL A 23 17.26 10.50 -5.37
N ASP A 24 17.46 10.25 -6.66
CA ASP A 24 16.40 10.36 -7.67
C ASP A 24 15.32 9.29 -7.48
N ILE A 25 15.73 8.05 -7.15
CA ILE A 25 14.81 6.93 -6.86
C ILE A 25 13.94 7.28 -5.65
N MET A 26 14.58 7.67 -4.54
CA MET A 26 13.88 8.05 -3.32
C MET A 26 13.00 9.29 -3.52
N ALA A 27 13.43 10.27 -4.32
CA ALA A 27 12.62 11.42 -4.68
C ALA A 27 11.33 11.01 -5.41
N GLY A 28 11.44 10.08 -6.37
CA GLY A 28 10.30 9.49 -7.10
C GLY A 28 9.31 8.77 -6.18
N LEU A 29 9.81 8.14 -5.11
CA LEU A 29 8.99 7.46 -4.09
C LEU A 29 8.29 8.42 -3.11
N GLY A 30 8.56 9.72 -3.18
CA GLY A 30 7.97 10.74 -2.31
C GLY A 30 8.91 11.30 -1.24
N PHE A 31 10.18 10.88 -1.23
CA PHE A 31 11.23 11.51 -0.42
C PHE A 31 11.79 12.77 -1.08
N ASN A 32 10.94 13.65 -1.61
CA ASN A 32 11.37 14.95 -2.16
C ASN A 32 12.08 15.86 -1.14
N GLU A 33 12.10 15.49 0.14
CA GLU A 33 12.82 16.22 1.17
C GLU A 33 14.33 15.97 1.13
N ILE A 34 14.76 14.84 0.57
CA ILE A 34 16.18 14.45 0.47
C ILE A 34 16.88 15.09 -0.73
N THR A 35 16.15 15.52 -1.75
CA THR A 35 16.71 16.24 -2.91
C THR A 35 17.23 17.62 -2.53
N ARG A 36 16.86 18.14 -1.35
CA ARG A 36 17.34 19.43 -0.84
C ARG A 36 18.64 19.22 -0.05
N PRO A 37 19.81 19.67 -0.57
CA PRO A 37 21.12 19.37 0.03
C PRO A 37 21.27 19.91 1.46
N GLY A 38 20.60 21.03 1.77
CA GLY A 38 20.59 21.61 3.11
C GLY A 38 19.79 20.82 4.15
N ARG A 39 18.84 19.96 3.75
CA ARG A 39 18.07 19.11 4.69
C ARG A 39 18.59 17.69 4.78
N LEU A 40 19.14 17.16 3.68
CA LEU A 40 19.83 15.87 3.67
C LEU A 40 20.99 15.85 4.69
N ALA A 41 21.81 16.90 4.73
CA ALA A 41 22.97 16.98 5.62
C ALA A 41 22.61 17.10 7.12
N THR A 42 21.46 17.72 7.44
CA THR A 42 21.08 18.02 8.84
C THR A 42 20.18 16.95 9.43
N VAL A 43 19.22 16.43 8.66
CA VAL A 43 18.22 15.45 9.12
C VAL A 43 18.59 14.04 8.67
N GLY A 44 19.16 13.88 7.48
CA GLY A 44 19.51 12.58 6.90
C GLY A 44 20.63 11.84 7.63
N ARG A 45 21.45 12.53 8.44
CA ARG A 45 22.49 11.92 9.28
C ARG A 45 21.92 11.16 10.49
N PHE A 46 20.78 11.59 11.00
CA PHE A 46 20.12 10.98 12.15
C PHE A 46 18.92 10.09 11.76
N MET A 47 18.52 10.16 10.48
CA MET A 47 17.40 9.40 9.92
C MET A 47 17.94 8.26 9.04
N THR A 48 17.72 7.02 9.48
CA THR A 48 18.02 5.83 8.66
C THR A 48 16.95 5.64 7.59
N LEU A 49 17.29 4.91 6.54
CA LEU A 49 16.38 4.65 5.43
C LEU A 49 15.09 3.99 5.93
N ALA A 50 15.22 3.03 6.84
CA ALA A 50 14.09 2.39 7.52
C ALA A 50 13.20 3.37 8.31
N LYS A 51 13.80 4.30 9.07
CA LYS A 51 13.05 5.30 9.85
C LYS A 51 12.38 6.33 8.94
N GLY A 52 13.06 6.75 7.87
CA GLY A 52 12.52 7.65 6.85
C GLY A 52 11.22 7.12 6.25
N CYS A 53 11.23 5.85 5.83
CA CYS A 53 10.05 5.13 5.33
C CYS A 53 8.90 5.18 6.33
N ARG A 54 9.19 4.83 7.58
CA ARG A 54 8.22 4.84 8.68
C ARG A 54 7.60 6.21 8.93
N HIS A 55 8.38 7.29 8.79
CA HIS A 55 7.93 8.65 9.03
C HIS A 55 7.11 9.23 7.87
N LYS A 56 7.45 8.86 6.63
CA LYS A 56 6.70 9.25 5.43
C LYS A 56 5.45 8.40 5.18
N GLY A 57 5.30 7.28 5.89
CA GLY A 57 4.24 6.30 5.61
C GLY A 57 4.49 5.49 4.35
N ILE A 58 5.73 5.45 3.86
CA ILE A 58 6.14 4.64 2.71
C ILE A 58 6.59 3.29 3.24
N THR A 59 6.12 2.20 2.63
CA THR A 59 6.56 0.85 3.01
C THR A 59 7.98 0.61 2.57
N LEU A 60 8.80 0.08 3.48
CA LEU A 60 10.20 -0.25 3.24
C LEU A 60 10.36 -1.21 2.03
N ASP A 61 9.36 -2.06 1.80
CA ASP A 61 9.24 -2.97 0.66
C ASP A 61 9.24 -2.23 -0.68
N ALA A 62 8.45 -1.18 -0.82
CA ALA A 62 8.38 -0.36 -2.05
C ALA A 62 9.70 0.37 -2.34
N VAL A 63 10.42 0.77 -1.29
CA VAL A 63 11.73 1.40 -1.43
C VAL A 63 12.78 0.39 -1.85
N VAL A 64 12.79 -0.78 -1.22
CA VAL A 64 13.66 -1.90 -1.60
C VAL A 64 13.40 -2.29 -3.05
N ASP A 65 12.13 -2.41 -3.46
CA ASP A 65 11.78 -2.81 -4.82
C ASP A 65 12.29 -1.81 -5.86
N ALA A 66 12.08 -0.50 -5.64
CA ALA A 66 12.59 0.54 -6.53
C ALA A 66 14.14 0.59 -6.59
N LEU A 67 14.81 0.33 -5.47
CA LEU A 67 16.27 0.21 -5.40
C LEU A 67 16.75 -1.04 -6.16
N MET A 68 16.08 -2.17 -5.99
CA MET A 68 16.38 -3.42 -6.70
C MET A 68 16.13 -3.31 -8.21
N GLN A 69 15.06 -2.62 -8.62
CA GLN A 69 14.79 -2.30 -10.04
C GLN A 69 15.91 -1.46 -10.66
N SER A 70 16.58 -0.64 -9.85
CA SER A 70 17.74 0.16 -10.27
C SER A 70 19.06 -0.61 -10.18
N GLY A 71 19.04 -1.86 -9.72
CA GLY A 71 20.19 -2.76 -9.63
C GLY A 71 20.96 -2.69 -8.31
N PHE A 72 20.34 -2.17 -7.24
CA PHE A 72 20.90 -2.17 -5.89
C PHE A 72 20.44 -3.39 -5.09
N GLU A 73 21.33 -3.91 -4.26
CA GLU A 73 21.01 -5.01 -3.35
C GLU A 73 20.79 -4.43 -1.95
N VAL A 74 19.55 -4.48 -1.47
CA VAL A 74 19.20 -3.86 -0.19
C VAL A 74 19.20 -4.90 0.92
N GLU A 75 19.99 -4.67 1.97
CA GLU A 75 20.09 -5.57 3.11
C GLU A 75 19.61 -4.89 4.41
N GLY A 76 19.04 -5.68 5.33
CA GLY A 76 18.81 -5.26 6.70
C GLY A 76 17.50 -5.75 7.32
N ARG A 77 17.25 -5.29 8.55
CA ARG A 77 16.24 -5.87 9.45
C ARG A 77 14.81 -5.45 9.05
N GLY A 78 14.26 -6.14 8.04
CA GLY A 78 12.94 -5.85 7.47
C GLY A 78 12.86 -6.11 5.97
N VAL A 79 14.01 -6.32 5.31
CA VAL A 79 14.05 -6.71 3.91
C VAL A 79 13.83 -8.23 3.84
N ARG A 80 12.63 -8.64 3.43
CA ARG A 80 12.42 -10.05 3.05
C ARG A 80 12.99 -10.25 1.65
N GLY A 81 14.30 -10.47 1.59
CA GLY A 81 14.99 -10.81 0.36
C GLY A 81 14.55 -12.18 -0.17
N ALA A 82 14.32 -12.21 -1.49
CA ALA A 82 14.26 -13.38 -2.38
C ALA A 82 12.99 -14.24 -2.39
N GLY A 83 12.01 -13.79 -3.20
CA GLY A 83 11.72 -14.47 -4.45
C GLY A 83 10.42 -15.27 -4.54
N VAL A 84 9.37 -14.67 -5.11
CA VAL A 84 8.75 -15.22 -6.33
C VAL A 84 8.12 -14.08 -7.17
N VAL A 85 8.42 -14.13 -8.47
CA VAL A 85 7.77 -13.52 -9.64
C VAL A 85 7.84 -12.00 -9.84
N ALA A 86 8.79 -11.61 -10.69
CA ALA A 86 8.50 -10.59 -11.69
C ALA A 86 7.44 -11.12 -12.67
N SER A 87 6.24 -10.56 -12.62
CA SER A 87 5.44 -10.32 -13.83
C SER A 87 4.32 -9.31 -13.56
N ALA A 88 4.59 -8.06 -13.96
CA ALA A 88 3.67 -7.03 -14.45
C ALA A 88 2.47 -6.57 -13.59
N CYS A 89 2.32 -5.24 -13.58
CA CYS A 89 1.14 -4.46 -13.19
C CYS A 89 0.97 -4.17 -11.70
N GLU A 90 1.61 -3.09 -11.22
CA GLU A 90 1.02 -2.24 -10.18
C GLU A 90 -0.15 -1.43 -10.78
N GLY A 91 -1.21 -2.15 -11.13
CA GLY A 91 -2.56 -1.71 -10.86
C GLY A 91 -3.08 -2.68 -9.82
N LYS A 92 -3.31 -2.20 -8.59
CA LYS A 92 -4.20 -2.80 -7.58
C LYS A 92 -5.18 -3.75 -8.27
N PRO A 93 -5.32 -5.05 -7.91
CA PRO A 93 -6.01 -6.02 -8.75
C PRO A 93 -7.42 -5.55 -9.11
N ARG A 94 -7.53 -4.90 -10.26
CA ARG A 94 -8.76 -4.62 -10.99
C ARG A 94 -9.07 -5.93 -11.72
N GLY A 95 -9.59 -6.87 -10.95
CA GLY A 95 -10.09 -8.17 -11.39
C GLY A 95 -10.96 -8.72 -10.27
N ARG A 96 -12.14 -8.13 -10.00
CA ARG A 96 -13.40 -8.53 -10.63
C ARG A 96 -13.67 -10.03 -10.52
N SER A 97 -13.47 -10.61 -9.34
CA SER A 97 -14.22 -11.78 -8.91
C SER A 97 -15.57 -11.29 -8.37
N VAL A 98 -16.63 -11.50 -9.15
CA VAL A 98 -18.00 -11.43 -8.63
C VAL A 98 -18.07 -12.48 -7.52
N ALA A 99 -18.42 -12.09 -6.29
CA ALA A 99 -18.50 -13.03 -5.18
C ALA A 99 -19.52 -14.13 -5.51
N LYS A 100 -19.05 -15.38 -5.53
CA LYS A 100 -19.84 -16.55 -5.88
C LYS A 100 -20.52 -17.14 -4.65
N SER A 101 -19.92 -16.91 -3.47
CA SER A 101 -20.37 -17.43 -2.19
C SER A 101 -20.82 -16.32 -1.23
N PRO A 102 -21.75 -16.62 -0.29
CA PRO A 102 -22.20 -15.66 0.72
C PRO A 102 -21.06 -15.12 1.60
N GLU A 103 -20.04 -15.93 1.86
CA GLU A 103 -18.85 -15.52 2.62
C GLU A 103 -18.00 -14.49 1.85
N GLU A 104 -17.84 -14.66 0.54
CA GLU A 104 -17.13 -13.68 -0.30
C GLU A 104 -17.90 -12.36 -0.39
N ARG A 105 -19.24 -12.42 -0.42
CA ARG A 105 -20.10 -11.23 -0.41
C ARG A 105 -19.95 -10.45 0.88
N MET A 106 -19.87 -11.13 2.02
CA MET A 106 -19.61 -10.50 3.32
C MET A 106 -18.26 -9.77 3.33
N ARG A 107 -17.21 -10.40 2.79
CA ARG A 107 -15.89 -9.77 2.68
C ARG A 107 -15.89 -8.57 1.74
N LEU A 108 -16.61 -8.65 0.61
CA LEU A 108 -16.76 -7.53 -0.31
C LEU A 108 -17.48 -6.35 0.34
N LEU A 109 -18.57 -6.61 1.07
CA LEU A 109 -19.25 -5.54 1.81
C LEU A 109 -18.31 -4.90 2.83
N GLN A 110 -17.50 -5.70 3.55
CA GLN A 110 -16.51 -5.19 4.50
C GLN A 110 -15.46 -4.29 3.83
N ASP A 111 -14.94 -4.70 2.67
CA ASP A 111 -13.99 -3.89 1.87
C ASP A 111 -14.61 -2.56 1.41
N LEU A 112 -15.84 -2.59 0.91
CA LEU A 112 -16.57 -1.39 0.48
C LEU A 112 -16.85 -0.43 1.65
N LEU A 113 -17.15 -0.96 2.84
CA LEU A 113 -17.32 -0.17 4.06
C LEU A 113 -16.00 0.48 4.51
N GLU A 114 -14.89 -0.25 4.43
CA GLU A 114 -13.56 0.30 4.76
C GLU A 114 -13.16 1.44 3.81
N ARG A 115 -13.52 1.32 2.51
CA ARG A 115 -13.34 2.38 1.51
C ARG A 115 -14.18 3.62 1.82
N LEU A 116 -15.46 3.43 2.18
CA LEU A 116 -16.34 4.50 2.67
C LEU A 116 -15.77 5.21 3.91
N GLY A 117 -15.27 4.46 4.88
CA GLY A 117 -14.66 4.99 6.10
C GLY A 117 -13.33 5.70 5.87
N SER A 118 -12.58 5.31 4.83
CA SER A 118 -11.32 5.93 4.42
C SER A 118 -11.49 7.26 3.68
N GLY A 119 -12.73 7.67 3.38
CA GLY A 119 -13.05 8.92 2.68
C GLY A 119 -13.12 8.79 1.17
N GLU A 120 -13.28 7.57 0.64
CA GLU A 120 -13.50 7.34 -0.79
C GLU A 120 -14.89 7.85 -1.23
N VAL A 121 -15.05 8.14 -2.52
CA VAL A 121 -16.28 8.71 -3.07
C VAL A 121 -17.39 7.67 -3.02
N VAL A 122 -18.51 8.03 -2.39
CA VAL A 122 -19.68 7.14 -2.21
C VAL A 122 -20.18 6.59 -3.54
N GLU A 123 -20.15 7.39 -4.60
CA GLU A 123 -20.61 7.00 -5.95
C GLU A 123 -19.75 5.87 -6.55
N ASP A 124 -18.42 5.94 -6.47
CA ASP A 124 -17.52 4.87 -6.93
C ASP A 124 -17.76 3.57 -6.15
N VAL A 125 -17.92 3.67 -4.83
CA VAL A 125 -18.19 2.53 -3.94
C VAL A 125 -19.55 1.89 -4.26
N GLN A 126 -20.58 2.70 -4.50
CA GLN A 126 -21.91 2.23 -4.89
C GLN A 126 -21.92 1.59 -6.29
N GLU A 127 -21.11 2.08 -7.23
CA GLU A 127 -20.93 1.42 -8.52
C GLU A 127 -20.27 0.04 -8.38
N ASP A 128 -19.22 -0.07 -7.57
CA ASP A 128 -18.58 -1.35 -7.27
C ASP A 128 -19.54 -2.32 -6.60
N PHE A 129 -20.37 -1.83 -5.67
CA PHE A 129 -21.45 -2.59 -5.04
C PHE A 129 -22.46 -3.07 -6.07
N ARG A 130 -23.11 -2.17 -6.82
CA ARG A 130 -24.09 -2.55 -7.85
C ARG A 130 -23.54 -3.57 -8.83
N ARG A 131 -22.28 -3.41 -9.24
CA ARG A 131 -21.65 -4.31 -10.20
C ARG A 131 -21.42 -5.72 -9.64
N ASN A 132 -21.02 -5.83 -8.37
CA ASN A 132 -20.75 -7.11 -7.73
C ASN A 132 -22.02 -7.80 -7.19
N PHE A 133 -23.08 -7.02 -6.91
CA PHE A 133 -24.35 -7.50 -6.35
C PHE A 133 -25.52 -7.50 -7.35
N LYS A 134 -25.29 -7.19 -8.63
CA LYS A 134 -26.34 -7.18 -9.68
C LYS A 134 -27.09 -8.51 -9.84
N ASP A 135 -26.43 -9.63 -9.56
CA ASP A 135 -26.98 -10.99 -9.67
C ASP A 135 -27.46 -11.54 -8.31
N VAL A 136 -27.45 -10.71 -7.26
CA VAL A 136 -27.77 -11.09 -5.88
C VAL A 136 -29.14 -10.55 -5.51
N SER A 137 -29.98 -11.38 -4.90
CA SER A 137 -31.31 -10.95 -4.47
C SER A 137 -31.23 -10.06 -3.24
N GLY A 138 -32.14 -9.08 -3.12
CA GLY A 138 -32.20 -8.17 -1.96
C GLY A 138 -32.25 -8.88 -0.60
N GLY A 139 -32.86 -10.07 -0.53
CA GLY A 139 -32.86 -10.90 0.69
C GLY A 139 -31.47 -11.46 1.06
N GLU A 140 -30.62 -11.79 0.09
CA GLU A 140 -29.25 -12.24 0.34
C GLU A 140 -28.34 -11.06 0.76
N ILE A 141 -28.58 -9.88 0.19
CA ILE A 141 -27.92 -8.64 0.59
C ILE A 141 -28.25 -8.36 2.06
N ALA A 142 -29.55 -8.35 2.42
CA ALA A 142 -30.00 -8.13 3.79
C ALA A 142 -29.41 -9.15 4.80
N ALA A 143 -29.24 -10.41 4.40
CA ALA A 143 -28.61 -11.43 5.24
C ALA A 143 -27.12 -11.12 5.50
N ALA A 144 -26.39 -10.69 4.47
CA ALA A 144 -24.99 -10.30 4.60
C ALA A 144 -24.84 -9.00 5.43
N GLU A 145 -25.73 -8.03 5.26
CA GLU A 145 -25.80 -6.81 6.08
C GLU A 145 -26.01 -7.13 7.56
N GLN A 146 -26.95 -8.03 7.89
CA GLN A 146 -27.17 -8.47 9.27
C GLN A 146 -25.95 -9.17 9.86
N ALA A 147 -25.21 -9.94 9.07
CA ALA A 147 -23.97 -10.57 9.52
C ALA A 147 -22.90 -9.53 9.88
N LEU A 148 -22.78 -8.45 9.09
CA LEU A 148 -21.87 -7.33 9.38
C LEU A 148 -22.27 -6.56 10.64
N ILE A 149 -23.57 -6.29 10.81
CA ILE A 149 -24.09 -5.63 12.02
C ILE A 149 -23.79 -6.47 13.26
N ARG A 150 -23.99 -7.80 13.19
CA ARG A 150 -23.59 -8.74 14.26
C ARG A 150 -22.09 -8.79 14.49
N GLY A 151 -21.29 -8.57 13.43
CA GLY A 151 -19.83 -8.50 13.47
C GLY A 151 -19.28 -7.17 14.02
N GLY A 152 -20.14 -6.23 14.40
CA GLY A 152 -19.74 -4.94 15.00
C GLY A 152 -19.68 -3.76 14.03
N VAL A 153 -20.09 -3.93 12.78
CA VAL A 153 -20.19 -2.82 11.82
C VAL A 153 -21.43 -1.95 12.15
N PRO A 154 -21.30 -0.61 12.20
CA PRO A 154 -22.44 0.26 12.46
C PRO A 154 -23.46 0.22 11.32
N VAL A 155 -24.75 0.14 11.67
CA VAL A 155 -25.86 0.06 10.70
C VAL A 155 -25.86 1.21 9.68
N ARG A 156 -25.38 2.38 10.09
CA ARG A 156 -25.33 3.58 9.24
C ARG A 156 -24.39 3.42 8.05
N GLU A 157 -23.26 2.73 8.23
CA GLU A 157 -22.30 2.54 7.14
C GLU A 157 -22.82 1.49 6.16
N VAL A 158 -23.47 0.44 6.68
CA VAL A 158 -24.12 -0.59 5.86
C VAL A 158 -25.23 0.01 4.99
N GLN A 159 -26.06 0.90 5.55
CA GLN A 159 -27.12 1.57 4.81
C GLN A 159 -26.64 2.57 3.75
N ARG A 160 -25.36 2.96 3.73
CA ARG A 160 -24.82 3.87 2.70
C ARG A 160 -24.50 3.16 1.38
N LEU A 161 -24.43 1.83 1.41
CA LEU A 161 -24.13 0.99 0.25
C LEU A 161 -25.37 0.64 -0.60
N VAL A 162 -26.56 0.69 0.00
CA VAL A 162 -27.85 0.29 -0.60
C VAL A 162 -28.63 1.44 -1.21
#